data_AF-A0A2V7DIX9-F1
#
_entry.id   AF-A0A2V7DIX9-F1
#
_cell.length_a   1.000
_cell.length_b   1.000
_cell.length_c   1.000
_cell.angle_alpha   90.00
_cell.angle_beta   90.00
_cell.angle_gamma   90.00
#
_symmetry.space_group_name_H-M   'P 1'
#
loop_
_entity.id
_entity.type
_entity.pdbx_description
1 polymer ?
#
loop_
_entity_poly.entity_id
_entity_poly.type
_entity_poly.pdbx_seq_one_letter_code
_entity_poly.pdbx_strand_id
1 'polypeptide(L)'
;ARFAFDRMARALAKAQAARLIDDRILGSAFSFHVEIRRGPRGFVRGEEHALLASLEGRRASPRTKPPLPAESRLWGKPTVISNVETLAAIPPVFAWNSSGRAGQSWSATRIFAVSGPVNRPGIVEVESHVTLRELLFEVAAGLRDGRTLKGVAVAGPSATVLPLESLDASLKALDAFAAGTRGVIPIPDGD
;
A
#
# COMPACT_ATOMS: atom_id res chain seq x y z
N ALA A 1 -10.65 8.74 8.45
CA ALA A 1 -11.52 7.64 7.98
C ALA A 1 -12.76 8.15 7.22
N ARG A 2 -13.67 8.94 7.82
CA ARG A 2 -14.89 9.44 7.14
C ARG A 2 -14.59 10.15 5.82
N PHE A 3 -13.62 11.06 5.83
CA PHE A 3 -13.23 11.83 4.67
C PHE A 3 -12.75 11.00 3.47
N ALA A 4 -12.03 9.89 3.71
CA ALA A 4 -11.57 8.99 2.65
C ALA A 4 -12.74 8.22 2.03
N PHE A 5 -13.66 7.72 2.86
CA PHE A 5 -14.89 7.08 2.39
C PHE A 5 -15.72 8.04 1.52
N ASP A 6 -15.96 9.26 1.99
CA ASP A 6 -16.75 10.26 1.24
C ASP A 6 -16.10 10.62 -0.10
N ARG A 7 -14.75 10.68 -0.16
CA ARG A 7 -14.02 10.89 -1.41
C ARG A 7 -14.18 9.73 -2.37
N MET A 8 -14.04 8.48 -1.89
CA MET A 8 -14.23 7.29 -2.72
C MET A 8 -15.67 7.19 -3.22
N ALA A 9 -16.67 7.46 -2.38
CA ALA A 9 -18.08 7.46 -2.76
C ALA A 9 -18.37 8.50 -3.87
N ARG A 10 -17.80 9.70 -3.76
CA ARG A 10 -17.89 10.70 -4.83
C ARG A 10 -17.20 10.26 -6.12
N ALA A 11 -16.03 9.61 -6.02
CA ALA A 11 -15.32 9.09 -7.19
C ALA A 11 -16.10 7.96 -7.87
N LEU A 12 -16.70 7.07 -7.09
CA LEU A 12 -17.58 6.01 -7.57
C LEU A 12 -18.75 6.61 -8.36
N ALA A 13 -19.48 7.58 -7.77
CA ALA A 13 -20.59 8.25 -8.44
C ALA A 13 -20.18 8.92 -9.76
N LYS A 14 -18.99 9.55 -9.81
CA LYS A 14 -18.44 10.12 -11.04
C LYS A 14 -18.13 9.06 -12.09
N ALA A 15 -17.55 7.92 -11.69
CA ALA A 15 -17.25 6.81 -12.59
C ALA A 15 -18.52 6.20 -13.20
N GLN A 16 -19.58 6.06 -12.39
CA GLN A 16 -20.89 5.59 -12.84
C GLN A 16 -21.52 6.57 -13.85
N ALA A 17 -21.54 7.87 -13.53
CA ALA A 17 -22.07 8.90 -14.42
C ALA A 17 -21.33 8.95 -15.77
N ALA A 18 -20.03 8.65 -15.77
CA ALA A 18 -19.20 8.55 -16.96
C ALA A 18 -19.25 7.18 -17.66
N ARG A 19 -20.03 6.21 -17.17
CA ARG A 19 -20.12 4.82 -17.68
C ARG A 19 -18.78 4.08 -17.72
N LEU A 20 -17.91 4.34 -16.75
CA LEU A 20 -16.61 3.68 -16.59
C LEU A 20 -16.69 2.39 -15.77
N ILE A 21 -17.81 2.16 -15.09
CA ILE A 21 -18.15 0.97 -14.32
C ILE A 21 -19.65 0.66 -14.50
N ASP A 22 -20.14 -0.38 -13.83
CA ASP A 22 -21.47 -0.97 -13.96
C ASP A 22 -21.68 -1.66 -15.31
N ASP A 23 -22.90 -1.62 -15.83
CA ASP A 23 -23.28 -2.39 -17.00
C ASP A 23 -22.73 -1.80 -18.29
N ARG A 24 -22.21 -2.67 -19.16
CA ARG A 24 -21.82 -2.33 -20.52
C ARG A 24 -20.91 -1.09 -20.57
N ILE A 25 -19.77 -1.18 -19.88
CA ILE A 25 -18.79 -0.10 -19.72
C ILE A 25 -18.46 0.51 -21.09
N LEU A 26 -18.62 1.82 -21.20
CA LEU A 26 -18.43 2.59 -22.44
C LEU A 26 -19.14 2.00 -23.68
N GLY A 27 -20.27 1.32 -23.49
CA GLY A 27 -21.06 0.68 -24.56
C GLY A 27 -20.62 -0.74 -24.93
N SER A 28 -19.54 -1.24 -24.33
CA SER A 28 -19.02 -2.59 -24.58
C SER A 28 -19.95 -3.70 -24.07
N ALA A 29 -19.62 -4.96 -24.36
CA ALA A 29 -20.30 -6.12 -23.79
C ALA A 29 -19.85 -6.46 -22.36
N PHE A 30 -18.82 -5.77 -21.85
CA PHE A 30 -18.23 -6.03 -20.55
C PHE A 30 -18.91 -5.18 -19.47
N SER A 31 -19.26 -5.81 -18.34
CA SER A 31 -19.81 -5.15 -17.16
C SER A 31 -18.90 -5.39 -15.96
N PHE A 32 -18.72 -4.38 -15.12
CA PHE A 32 -17.95 -4.50 -13.88
C PHE A 32 -18.49 -3.58 -12.78
N HIS A 33 -19.07 -4.19 -11.75
CA HIS A 33 -19.67 -3.47 -10.64
C HIS A 33 -18.69 -3.26 -9.49
N VAL A 34 -18.76 -2.10 -8.87
CA VAL A 34 -17.90 -1.73 -7.74
C VAL A 34 -18.75 -1.30 -6.55
N GLU A 35 -18.55 -1.95 -5.42
CA GLU A 35 -19.19 -1.61 -4.15
C GLU A 35 -18.12 -1.17 -3.13
N ILE A 36 -18.39 -0.10 -2.38
CA ILE A 36 -17.53 0.33 -1.28
C ILE A 36 -18.13 -0.16 0.04
N ARG A 37 -17.45 -1.11 0.69
CA ARG A 37 -17.84 -1.58 2.03
C ARG A 37 -17.04 -0.90 3.12
N ARG A 38 -17.74 -0.38 4.14
CA ARG A 38 -17.10 0.16 5.34
C ARG A 38 -16.86 -0.95 6.36
N GLY A 39 -15.60 -1.35 6.47
CA GLY A 39 -15.18 -2.33 7.48
C GLY A 39 -15.25 -1.78 8.91
N PRO A 40 -15.41 -2.67 9.91
CA PRO A 40 -15.27 -2.34 11.33
C PRO A 40 -13.83 -1.91 11.65
N ARG A 41 -13.64 -1.11 12.71
CA ARG A 41 -12.31 -0.62 13.12
C ARG A 41 -11.48 -1.77 13.72
N GLY A 42 -10.19 -1.78 13.43
CA GLY A 42 -9.22 -2.70 14.06
C GLY A 42 -8.06 -3.05 13.13
N PHE A 43 -6.83 -3.06 13.65
CA PHE A 43 -5.61 -3.32 12.89
C PHE A 43 -5.60 -4.70 12.22
N VAL A 44 -5.94 -5.75 12.99
CA VAL A 44 -5.97 -7.15 12.53
C VAL A 44 -6.91 -7.36 11.34
N ARG A 45 -7.90 -6.48 11.15
CA ARG A 45 -8.89 -6.61 10.07
C ARG A 45 -8.35 -6.25 8.68
N GLY A 46 -7.12 -5.74 8.61
CA GLY A 46 -6.38 -5.58 7.36
C GLY A 46 -5.74 -6.88 6.85
N GLU A 47 -5.69 -7.93 7.67
CA GLU A 47 -5.24 -9.26 7.24
C GLU A 47 -6.28 -9.88 6.30
N GLU A 48 -5.79 -10.62 5.30
CA GLU A 48 -6.58 -11.13 4.17
C GLU A 48 -7.81 -11.96 4.62
N HIS A 49 -7.62 -12.93 5.53
CA HIS A 49 -8.70 -13.79 6.00
C HIS A 49 -9.67 -13.03 6.91
N ALA A 50 -9.16 -12.15 7.77
CA ALA A 50 -9.98 -11.31 8.62
C ALA A 50 -10.84 -10.34 7.78
N LEU A 51 -10.31 -9.79 6.69
CA LEU A 51 -11.03 -8.95 5.74
C LEU A 51 -12.17 -9.72 5.07
N LEU A 52 -11.88 -10.89 4.51
CA LEU A 52 -12.88 -11.76 3.87
C LEU A 52 -13.99 -12.15 4.84
N ALA A 53 -13.64 -12.63 6.03
CA ALA A 53 -14.61 -12.98 7.06
C ALA A 53 -15.51 -11.79 7.42
N SER A 54 -14.94 -10.57 7.49
CA SER A 54 -15.71 -9.36 7.74
C SER A 54 -16.68 -9.03 6.61
N LEU A 55 -16.29 -9.24 5.35
CA LEU A 55 -17.17 -9.02 4.18
C LEU A 55 -18.34 -10.01 4.15
N GLU A 56 -18.14 -11.21 4.69
CA GLU A 56 -19.16 -12.24 4.84
C GLU A 56 -20.04 -12.06 6.10
N GLY A 57 -19.85 -10.99 6.87
CA GLY A 57 -20.59 -10.73 8.11
C GLY A 57 -20.18 -11.63 9.30
N ARG A 58 -19.06 -12.34 9.18
CA ARG A 58 -18.50 -13.18 10.26
C ARG A 58 -17.55 -12.38 11.15
N ARG A 59 -17.17 -12.96 12.28
CA ARG A 59 -16.13 -12.38 13.15
C ARG A 59 -14.81 -12.28 12.37
N ALA A 60 -14.26 -11.07 12.27
CA ALA A 60 -12.98 -10.82 11.61
C ALA A 60 -11.83 -11.31 12.51
N SER A 61 -11.51 -12.59 12.36
CA SER A 61 -10.38 -13.25 13.00
C SER A 61 -9.53 -13.92 11.92
N PRO A 62 -8.19 -13.83 12.00
CA PRO A 62 -7.31 -14.60 11.15
C PRO A 62 -7.63 -16.10 11.28
N ARG A 63 -7.50 -16.86 10.19
CA ARG A 63 -7.77 -18.31 10.20
C ARG A 63 -6.50 -19.08 9.88
N THR A 64 -6.14 -20.02 10.75
CA THR A 64 -5.00 -20.96 10.61
C THR A 64 -5.43 -22.29 9.98
N LYS A 65 -6.21 -22.28 8.89
CA LYS A 65 -6.63 -23.51 8.19
C LYS A 65 -5.80 -23.75 6.92
N PRO A 66 -5.59 -25.01 6.48
CA PRO A 66 -4.79 -25.34 5.31
C PRO A 66 -5.24 -24.51 4.09
N PRO A 67 -4.30 -24.13 3.20
CA PRO A 67 -4.54 -23.12 2.18
C PRO A 67 -5.80 -23.47 1.41
N LEU A 68 -6.80 -22.59 1.49
CA LEU A 68 -7.93 -22.66 0.58
C LEU A 68 -7.36 -22.50 -0.84
N PRO A 69 -7.79 -23.29 -1.82
CA PRO A 69 -7.45 -23.03 -3.21
C PRO A 69 -7.71 -21.55 -3.51
N ALA A 70 -6.85 -20.88 -4.26
CA ALA A 70 -7.05 -19.47 -4.65
C ALA A 70 -8.44 -19.22 -5.27
N GLU A 71 -9.02 -20.31 -5.81
CA GLU A 71 -10.33 -20.43 -6.43
C GLU A 71 -11.53 -20.44 -5.47
N SER A 72 -11.34 -20.50 -4.14
CA SER A 72 -12.46 -20.51 -3.18
C SER A 72 -12.19 -19.63 -1.96
N ARG A 73 -12.52 -18.34 -2.09
CA ARG A 73 -12.34 -17.32 -1.05
C ARG A 73 -13.66 -16.65 -0.68
N LEU A 74 -13.92 -15.42 -1.15
CA LEU A 74 -15.13 -14.68 -0.82
C LEU A 74 -16.36 -15.42 -1.35
N TRP A 75 -17.28 -15.84 -0.45
CA TRP A 75 -18.47 -16.63 -0.81
C TRP A 75 -18.16 -17.89 -1.63
N GLY A 76 -16.97 -18.47 -1.41
CA GLY A 76 -16.53 -19.67 -2.11
C GLY A 76 -16.18 -19.46 -3.59
N LYS A 77 -15.98 -18.21 -4.03
CA LYS A 77 -15.60 -17.86 -5.41
C LYS A 77 -14.10 -17.53 -5.53
N PRO A 78 -13.51 -17.67 -6.74
CA PRO A 78 -12.16 -17.18 -7.00
C PRO A 78 -12.10 -15.68 -6.70
N THR A 79 -11.18 -15.27 -5.83
CA THR A 79 -11.10 -13.87 -5.38
C THR A 79 -9.66 -13.41 -5.41
N VAL A 80 -9.40 -12.33 -6.15
CA VAL A 80 -8.13 -11.61 -6.09
C VAL A 80 -8.22 -10.56 -4.99
N ILE A 81 -7.26 -10.59 -4.07
CA ILE A 81 -7.12 -9.57 -3.02
C ILE A 81 -5.83 -8.83 -3.29
N SER A 82 -5.89 -7.51 -3.27
CA SER A 82 -4.75 -6.64 -3.57
C SER A 82 -4.83 -5.36 -2.77
N ASN A 83 -3.66 -4.80 -2.44
CA ASN A 83 -3.57 -3.48 -1.83
C ASN A 83 -4.02 -2.41 -2.84
N VAL A 84 -4.51 -1.29 -2.31
CA VAL A 84 -4.91 -0.12 -3.11
C VAL A 84 -3.74 0.39 -3.97
N GLU A 85 -2.51 0.43 -3.46
CA GLU A 85 -1.31 0.85 -4.22
C GLU A 85 -1.09 -0.04 -5.45
N THR A 86 -1.25 -1.36 -5.30
CA THR A 86 -1.12 -2.32 -6.40
C THR A 86 -2.18 -2.09 -7.48
N LEU A 87 -3.45 -1.92 -7.10
CA LEU A 87 -4.51 -1.66 -8.06
C LEU A 87 -4.36 -0.29 -8.74
N ALA A 88 -3.91 0.72 -8.01
CA ALA A 88 -3.64 2.06 -8.54
C ALA A 88 -2.46 2.09 -9.52
N ALA A 89 -1.52 1.15 -9.42
CA ALA A 89 -0.41 1.01 -10.34
C ALA A 89 -0.80 0.35 -11.69
N ILE A 90 -2.00 -0.24 -11.80
CA ILE A 90 -2.42 -0.93 -13.03
C ILE A 90 -2.49 0.05 -14.24
N PRO A 91 -3.24 1.17 -14.19
CA PRO A 91 -3.30 2.11 -15.32
C PRO A 91 -1.93 2.61 -15.82
N PRO A 92 -1.01 3.08 -14.95
CA PRO A 92 0.30 3.53 -15.42
C PRO A 92 1.09 2.38 -16.05
N VAL A 93 1.07 1.16 -15.47
CA VAL A 93 1.70 -0.04 -16.07
C VAL A 93 1.20 -0.32 -17.48
N PHE A 94 -0.11 -0.25 -17.72
CA PHE A 94 -0.67 -0.39 -19.06
C PHE A 94 -0.15 0.68 -20.02
N ALA A 95 -0.11 1.94 -19.57
CA ALA A 95 0.37 3.06 -20.38
C ALA A 95 1.83 2.88 -20.84
N TRP A 96 2.73 2.49 -19.93
CA TRP A 96 4.13 2.19 -20.28
C TRP A 96 4.30 1.02 -21.23
N ASN A 97 3.58 -0.07 -20.98
CA ASN A 97 3.65 -1.22 -21.87
C ASN A 97 3.16 -0.85 -23.27
N SER A 98 2.13 0.01 -23.37
CA SER A 98 1.65 0.54 -24.64
C SER A 98 2.58 1.57 -25.30
N SER A 99 3.53 2.16 -24.56
CA SER A 99 4.46 3.17 -25.08
C SER A 99 5.69 2.56 -25.78
N GLY A 100 5.65 1.28 -26.15
CA GLY A 100 6.78 0.56 -26.77
C GLY A 100 7.89 0.15 -25.79
N ARG A 101 7.65 0.29 -24.47
CA ARG A 101 8.60 -0.08 -23.40
C ARG A 101 8.26 -1.41 -22.75
N ALA A 102 7.39 -2.20 -23.38
CA ALA A 102 7.04 -3.54 -22.93
C ALA A 102 8.30 -4.40 -22.72
N GLY A 103 8.37 -5.08 -21.58
CA GLY A 103 9.53 -5.91 -21.21
C GLY A 103 10.73 -5.15 -20.63
N GLN A 104 10.75 -3.81 -20.66
CA GLN A 104 11.74 -3.03 -19.91
C GLN A 104 11.41 -3.08 -18.41
N SER A 105 12.45 -3.07 -17.56
CA SER A 105 12.25 -2.94 -16.11
C SER A 105 11.59 -1.61 -15.81
N TRP A 106 10.34 -1.64 -15.35
CA TRP A 106 9.65 -0.49 -14.80
C TRP A 106 10.35 -0.10 -13.48
N SER A 107 10.98 1.08 -13.43
CA SER A 107 11.42 1.71 -12.16
C SER A 107 10.16 2.12 -11.40
N ALA A 108 9.64 1.20 -10.59
CA ALA A 108 8.37 1.47 -9.91
C ALA A 108 8.60 2.53 -8.87
N THR A 109 7.85 3.61 -8.97
CA THR A 109 7.65 4.47 -7.83
C THR A 109 6.89 3.68 -6.76
N ARG A 110 7.16 4.02 -5.51
CA ARG A 110 6.56 3.42 -4.34
C ARG A 110 6.22 4.50 -3.35
N ILE A 111 5.14 4.28 -2.62
CA ILE A 111 4.68 5.21 -1.61
C ILE A 111 5.28 4.81 -0.26
N PHE A 112 5.99 5.76 0.36
CA PHE A 112 6.55 5.62 1.71
C PHE A 112 5.89 6.63 2.65
N ALA A 113 5.59 6.18 3.86
CA ALA A 113 5.09 7.05 4.92
C ALA A 113 6.23 7.33 5.91
N VAL A 114 6.86 8.50 5.78
CA VAL A 114 7.91 8.93 6.71
C VAL A 114 7.27 9.69 7.86
N SER A 115 7.50 9.22 9.08
CA SER A 115 6.92 9.81 10.29
C SER A 115 7.94 9.83 11.43
N GLY A 116 7.53 10.24 12.63
CA GLY A 116 8.44 10.39 13.76
C GLY A 116 9.23 11.71 13.71
N PRO A 117 10.42 11.76 14.33
CA PRO A 117 11.15 12.99 14.59
C PRO A 117 11.96 13.47 13.38
N VAL A 118 11.32 13.66 12.22
CA VAL A 118 11.91 14.25 11.00
C VAL A 118 11.42 15.68 10.76
N ASN A 119 12.21 16.48 10.04
CA ASN A 119 11.85 17.85 9.71
C ASN A 119 10.65 17.94 8.75
N ARG A 120 10.52 17.00 7.81
CA ARG A 120 9.43 16.94 6.83
C ARG A 120 8.72 15.58 6.85
N PRO A 121 7.86 15.31 7.85
CA PRO A 121 7.07 14.07 7.87
C PRO A 121 5.99 14.13 6.79
N GLY A 122 5.67 12.99 6.19
CA GLY A 122 4.67 12.93 5.13
C GLY A 122 4.61 11.61 4.41
N ILE A 123 3.72 11.57 3.41
CA ILE A 123 3.64 10.48 2.45
C ILE A 123 4.35 10.95 1.20
N VAL A 124 5.35 10.20 0.75
CA VAL A 124 6.18 10.53 -0.41
C VAL A 124 6.18 9.38 -1.40
N GLU A 125 6.11 9.72 -2.67
CA GLU A 125 6.26 8.77 -3.76
C GLU A 125 7.67 8.93 -4.34
N VAL A 126 8.47 7.87 -4.27
CA VAL A 126 9.87 7.88 -4.70
C VAL A 126 10.18 6.66 -5.55
N GLU A 127 11.20 6.75 -6.40
CA GLU A 127 11.65 5.61 -7.18
C GLU A 127 12.20 4.50 -6.27
N SER A 128 11.98 3.24 -6.66
CA SER A 128 12.33 2.09 -5.83
C SER A 128 13.82 1.88 -5.58
N HIS A 129 14.70 2.54 -6.33
CA HIS A 129 16.15 2.48 -6.14
C HIS A 129 16.68 3.51 -5.13
N VAL A 130 15.87 4.50 -4.74
CA VAL A 130 16.20 5.45 -3.66
C VAL A 130 16.56 4.67 -2.41
N THR A 131 17.53 5.15 -1.63
CA THR A 131 18.02 4.55 -0.38
C THR A 131 17.28 5.08 0.84
N LEU A 132 17.41 4.38 1.98
CA LEU A 132 16.90 4.90 3.26
C LEU A 132 17.56 6.23 3.63
N ARG A 133 18.85 6.39 3.31
CA ARG A 133 19.59 7.63 3.55
C ARG A 133 18.98 8.79 2.80
N GLU A 134 18.82 8.65 1.49
CA GLU A 134 18.21 9.70 0.64
C GLU A 134 16.79 10.02 1.12
N LEU A 135 15.98 9.00 1.44
CA LEU A 135 14.64 9.20 1.96
C LEU A 135 14.63 10.01 3.27
N LEU A 136 15.52 9.72 4.21
CA LEU A 136 15.54 10.38 5.51
C LEU A 136 16.20 11.76 5.50
N PHE A 137 17.33 11.89 4.82
CA PHE A 137 18.15 13.11 4.89
C PHE A 137 17.85 14.10 3.78
N GLU A 138 17.48 13.64 2.58
CA GLU A 138 17.18 14.53 1.46
C GLU A 138 15.68 14.83 1.38
N VAL A 139 14.84 13.79 1.39
CA VAL A 139 13.39 13.95 1.24
C VAL A 139 12.76 14.44 2.54
N ALA A 140 13.02 13.75 3.67
CA ALA A 140 12.47 14.13 4.97
C ALA A 140 13.27 15.24 5.69
N ALA A 141 14.35 15.73 5.06
CA ALA A 141 15.21 16.81 5.54
C ALA A 141 15.88 16.55 6.89
N GLY A 142 16.20 15.29 7.19
CA GLY A 142 16.89 14.89 8.41
C GLY A 142 16.00 14.92 9.66
N LEU A 143 16.63 14.65 10.80
CA LEU A 143 15.95 14.59 12.10
C LEU A 143 15.70 15.99 12.66
N ARG A 144 14.62 16.13 13.43
CA ARG A 144 14.32 17.35 14.18
C ARG A 144 15.42 17.64 15.19
N ASP A 145 15.65 18.93 15.41
CA ASP A 145 16.59 19.45 16.40
C ASP A 145 18.05 18.99 16.19
N GLY A 146 18.38 18.52 14.98
CA GLY A 146 19.72 18.04 14.66
C GLY A 146 20.11 16.75 15.38
N ARG A 147 19.14 15.99 15.89
CA ARG A 147 19.42 14.72 16.59
C ARG A 147 20.11 13.71 15.69
N THR A 148 20.97 12.90 16.29
CA THR A 148 21.63 11.78 15.62
C THR A 148 20.69 10.58 15.55
N LEU A 149 20.90 9.73 14.55
CA LEU A 149 20.11 8.54 14.31
C LEU A 149 20.77 7.33 14.99
N LYS A 150 19.97 6.48 15.66
CA LYS A 150 20.39 5.20 16.26
C LYS A 150 19.89 3.99 15.48
N GLY A 151 18.79 4.13 14.74
CA GLY A 151 18.23 3.09 13.90
C GLY A 151 16.99 3.56 13.15
N VAL A 152 16.42 2.68 12.34
CA VAL A 152 15.22 2.98 11.55
C VAL A 152 14.23 1.84 11.66
N ALA A 153 13.04 2.11 12.17
CA ALA A 153 11.93 1.17 12.12
C ALA A 153 11.26 1.24 10.73
N VAL A 154 11.21 0.12 10.02
CA VAL A 154 10.60 -0.02 8.69
C VAL A 154 9.42 -1.00 8.73
N ALA A 155 8.43 -0.83 7.85
CA ALA A 155 7.16 -1.61 7.77
C ALA A 155 6.05 -1.25 8.79
N GLY A 156 6.17 -0.12 9.48
CA GLY A 156 5.10 0.40 10.35
C GLY A 156 4.96 -0.36 11.67
N PRO A 157 3.77 -0.71 12.18
CA PRO A 157 3.61 -1.31 13.52
C PRO A 157 4.14 -2.75 13.63
N SER A 158 4.37 -3.43 12.50
CA SER A 158 5.04 -4.74 12.44
C SER A 158 6.55 -4.57 12.20
N ALA A 159 7.12 -3.43 12.60
CA ALA A 159 8.41 -3.00 12.11
C ALA A 159 9.57 -3.91 12.51
N THR A 160 10.49 -4.05 11.57
CA THR A 160 11.87 -4.46 11.84
C THR A 160 12.68 -3.20 12.10
N VAL A 161 13.47 -3.18 13.18
CA VAL A 161 14.43 -2.10 13.42
C VAL A 161 15.70 -2.44 12.66
N LEU A 162 16.07 -1.58 11.71
CA LEU A 162 17.29 -1.69 10.95
C LEU A 162 18.40 -0.84 11.60
N PRO A 163 19.63 -1.37 11.63
CA PRO A 163 20.76 -0.62 12.15
C PRO A 163 21.27 0.37 11.08
N LEU A 164 22.16 1.28 11.47
CA LEU A 164 22.60 2.40 10.62
C LEU A 164 23.35 1.95 9.36
N GLU A 165 23.98 0.78 9.39
CA GLU A 165 24.68 0.19 8.24
C GLU A 165 23.70 -0.15 7.11
N SER A 166 22.41 -0.24 7.39
CA SER A 166 21.36 -0.49 6.39
C SER A 166 20.89 0.77 5.69
N LEU A 167 21.39 1.97 6.03
CA LEU A 167 20.93 3.23 5.44
C LEU A 167 21.16 3.33 3.93
N ASP A 168 22.20 2.68 3.43
CA ASP A 168 22.55 2.67 2.00
C ASP A 168 21.83 1.54 1.23
N ALA A 169 20.99 0.75 1.92
CA ALA A 169 20.11 -0.19 1.26
C ALA A 169 19.05 0.56 0.45
N SER A 170 18.89 0.17 -0.82
CA SER A 170 17.76 0.64 -1.63
C SER A 170 16.43 0.24 -0.98
N LEU A 171 15.42 1.10 -1.14
CA LEU A 171 14.06 0.86 -0.66
C LEU A 171 13.46 -0.41 -1.27
N LYS A 172 13.86 -0.80 -2.49
CA LYS A 172 13.54 -2.10 -3.08
C LYS A 172 14.13 -3.27 -2.30
N ALA A 173 15.38 -3.17 -1.85
CA ALA A 173 16.00 -4.22 -1.04
C ALA A 173 15.30 -4.41 0.31
N LEU A 174 14.68 -3.36 0.85
CA LEU A 174 13.90 -3.45 2.08
C LEU A 174 12.65 -4.31 1.97
N ASP A 175 12.06 -4.46 0.76
CA ASP A 175 10.89 -5.32 0.59
C ASP A 175 11.20 -6.78 1.01
N ALA A 176 12.48 -7.20 0.97
CA ALA A 176 12.91 -8.52 1.45
C ALA A 176 12.88 -8.67 2.99
N PHE A 177 13.05 -7.56 3.72
CA PHE A 177 13.16 -7.55 5.19
C PHE A 177 11.91 -7.03 5.89
N ALA A 178 11.05 -6.32 5.15
CA ALA A 178 10.00 -5.50 5.70
C ALA A 178 8.77 -5.48 4.76
N ALA A 179 8.21 -6.66 4.48
CA ALA A 179 6.94 -6.79 3.79
C ALA A 179 5.83 -6.14 4.65
N GLY A 180 5.41 -4.92 4.30
CA GLY A 180 4.45 -4.19 5.09
C GLY A 180 4.05 -2.84 4.49
N THR A 181 3.49 -1.97 5.33
CA THR A 181 2.87 -0.70 4.93
C THR A 181 3.85 0.39 4.46
N ARG A 182 5.14 0.07 4.30
CA ARG A 182 6.21 1.01 3.92
C ARG A 182 6.27 2.27 4.79
N GLY A 183 5.91 2.11 6.07
CA GLY A 183 6.15 3.11 7.10
C GLY A 183 7.63 3.14 7.47
N VAL A 184 8.20 4.34 7.58
CA VAL A 184 9.59 4.59 7.95
C VAL A 184 9.59 5.56 9.14
N ILE A 185 10.21 5.13 10.24
CA ILE A 185 10.29 5.91 11.48
C ILE A 185 11.76 5.91 11.93
N PRO A 186 12.47 7.04 11.88
CA PRO A 186 13.80 7.13 12.45
C PRO A 186 13.73 7.09 13.97
N ILE A 187 14.69 6.40 14.57
CA ILE A 187 14.88 6.29 16.01
C ILE A 187 16.08 7.14 16.38
N PRO A 188 15.89 8.28 17.08
CA PRO A 188 16.98 9.11 17.57
C PRO A 188 17.91 8.35 18.53
N ASP A 189 19.14 8.81 18.61
CA ASP A 189 20.03 8.41 19.70
C ASP A 189 19.65 9.14 21.00
N GLY A 190 19.81 8.46 22.13
CA GLY A 190 19.42 8.96 23.45
C GLY A 190 17.93 8.89 23.81
N ASP A 191 17.09 8.28 22.97
CA ASP A 191 15.72 7.86 23.32
C ASP A 191 15.70 6.48 24.02
#